data_AF-A0A1V5VQB0-F1
#
_entry.id   AF-A0A1V5VQB0-F1
#
_cell.length_a   1.000
_cell.length_b   1.000
_cell.length_c   1.000
_cell.angle_alpha   90.00
_cell.angle_beta   90.00
_cell.angle_gamma   90.00
#
_symmetry.space_group_name_H-M   'P 1'
#
loop_
_entity.id
_entity.type
_entity.pdbx_description
1 polymer ?
#
loop_
_entity_poly.entity_id
_entity_poly.type
_entity_poly.pdbx_seq_one_letter_code
_entity_poly.pdbx_strand_id
1 'polypeptide(L)'
;MPRSFFIHSLFLLSAIILTWFWTTNPELSLYNLQLIAIFVVLYFVSHFLTRSAPTTAAIDAIIFTVVILLLISSTGKLNSPLFFLIYFLLFAVSLLFEPLVTIVLTAAILIFFWPNPFFLNGLVQLFSVVLILPLSLFLGRQYLKVLEAHKQIKILKKEGEKLGQSIAAQETNSLLWLSLDFKDSLLKITHLSSELLSGLGHLTIIQKESLQKIHELSKELLKSGQKLKEKIDKETDE
;
A
#
# COMPACT_ATOMS: atom_id res chain seq x y z
N MET A 1 -10.97 -19.28 6.07
CA MET A 1 -10.55 -18.98 4.69
C MET A 1 -11.32 -17.77 4.19
N PRO A 2 -10.68 -16.78 3.55
CA PRO A 2 -11.34 -15.54 3.16
C PRO A 2 -12.38 -15.81 2.06
N ARG A 3 -13.55 -15.14 2.11
CA ARG A 3 -14.65 -15.31 1.14
C ARG A 3 -14.21 -14.97 -0.31
N SER A 4 -13.22 -14.09 -0.46
CA SER A 4 -12.58 -13.77 -1.75
C SER A 4 -12.00 -15.01 -2.43
N PHE A 5 -11.36 -15.92 -1.69
CA PHE A 5 -10.76 -17.14 -2.23
C PHE A 5 -11.76 -17.95 -3.05
N PHE A 6 -12.91 -18.26 -2.45
CA PHE A 6 -13.93 -19.10 -3.06
C PHE A 6 -14.48 -18.47 -4.33
N ILE A 7 -14.67 -17.15 -4.32
CA ILE A 7 -15.19 -16.40 -5.48
C ILE A 7 -14.19 -16.44 -6.64
N HIS A 8 -12.91 -16.10 -6.41
CA HIS A 8 -11.90 -16.10 -7.46
C HIS A 8 -11.63 -17.50 -8.02
N SER A 9 -11.55 -18.50 -7.14
CA SER A 9 -11.37 -19.90 -7.54
C SER A 9 -12.55 -20.41 -8.37
N LEU A 10 -13.78 -20.11 -7.94
CA LEU A 10 -14.99 -20.48 -8.68
C LEU A 10 -15.03 -19.83 -10.07
N PHE A 11 -14.67 -18.55 -10.18
CA PHE A 11 -14.62 -17.86 -11.47
C PHE A 11 -13.55 -18.44 -12.40
N LEU A 12 -12.34 -18.71 -11.91
CA LEU A 12 -11.29 -19.31 -12.74
C LEU A 12 -11.66 -20.74 -13.16
N LEU A 13 -12.26 -21.54 -12.28
CA LEU A 13 -12.79 -22.86 -12.65
C LEU A 13 -13.88 -22.75 -13.71
N SER A 14 -14.79 -21.78 -13.59
CA SER A 14 -15.82 -21.55 -14.60
C SER A 14 -15.23 -21.20 -15.96
N ALA A 15 -14.12 -20.44 -15.99
CA ALA A 15 -13.40 -20.08 -17.20
C ALA A 15 -12.79 -21.31 -17.89
N ILE A 16 -12.22 -22.23 -17.10
CA ILE A 16 -11.64 -23.47 -17.61
C ILE A 16 -12.74 -24.40 -18.12
N ILE A 17 -13.85 -24.53 -17.38
CA ILE A 17 -15.01 -25.33 -17.79
C ILE A 17 -15.60 -24.79 -19.10
N LEU A 18 -15.76 -23.47 -19.23
CA LEU A 18 -16.23 -22.82 -20.45
C LEU A 18 -15.30 -23.13 -21.62
N THR A 19 -13.99 -23.01 -21.42
CA THR A 19 -12.99 -23.29 -22.45
C THR A 19 -12.98 -24.76 -22.84
N TRP A 20 -13.15 -25.66 -21.87
CA TRP A 20 -13.21 -27.10 -22.10
C TRP A 20 -14.46 -27.49 -22.91
N PHE A 21 -15.61 -26.94 -22.53
CA PHE A 21 -16.86 -27.12 -23.27
C PHE A 21 -16.75 -26.61 -24.71
N TRP A 22 -16.13 -25.43 -24.90
CA TRP A 22 -15.94 -24.86 -26.23
C TRP A 22 -15.01 -25.70 -27.11
N THR A 23 -13.88 -26.15 -26.56
CA THR A 23 -12.84 -26.85 -27.33
C THR A 23 -13.13 -28.33 -27.57
N THR A 24 -14.03 -28.93 -26.79
CA THR A 24 -14.45 -30.34 -27.00
C THR A 24 -15.48 -30.46 -28.13
N ASN A 25 -16.25 -29.40 -28.39
CA ASN A 25 -17.26 -29.40 -29.44
C ASN A 25 -16.62 -29.07 -30.81
N PRO A 26 -16.66 -30.00 -31.80
CA PRO A 26 -15.97 -29.82 -33.07
C PRO A 26 -16.48 -28.59 -33.86
N GLU A 27 -17.79 -28.33 -33.83
CA GLU A 27 -18.41 -27.17 -34.49
C GLU A 27 -17.96 -25.82 -33.89
N LEU A 28 -17.81 -25.75 -32.57
CA LEU A 28 -17.40 -24.53 -31.87
C LEU A 28 -15.90 -24.27 -31.99
N SER A 29 -15.10 -25.34 -32.09
CA SER A 29 -13.64 -25.24 -32.20
C SER A 29 -13.17 -24.48 -33.45
N LEU A 30 -13.97 -24.47 -34.52
CA LEU A 30 -13.69 -23.68 -35.73
C LEU A 30 -13.70 -22.16 -35.45
N TYR A 31 -14.42 -21.73 -34.41
CA TYR A 31 -14.57 -20.33 -34.03
C TYR A 31 -13.63 -19.91 -32.89
N ASN A 32 -12.59 -20.69 -32.58
CA ASN A 32 -11.63 -20.38 -31.51
C ASN A 32 -11.00 -19.00 -31.68
N LEU A 33 -10.62 -18.63 -32.91
CA LEU A 33 -9.97 -17.35 -33.20
C LEU A 33 -10.92 -16.17 -32.95
N GLN A 34 -12.18 -16.32 -33.34
CA GLN A 34 -13.23 -15.32 -33.13
C GLN A 34 -13.53 -15.15 -31.64
N LEU A 35 -13.57 -16.25 -30.89
CA LEU A 35 -13.76 -16.19 -29.43
C LEU A 35 -12.59 -15.48 -28.75
N ILE A 36 -11.36 -15.77 -29.14
CA ILE A 36 -10.17 -15.05 -28.66
C ILE A 36 -10.30 -13.55 -28.94
N ALA A 37 -10.69 -13.16 -30.15
CA ALA A 37 -10.86 -11.76 -30.52
C ALA A 37 -11.93 -11.06 -29.65
N ILE A 38 -13.06 -11.73 -29.38
CA ILE A 38 -14.10 -11.22 -28.49
C ILE A 38 -13.54 -10.96 -27.08
N PHE A 39 -12.81 -11.92 -26.51
CA PHE A 39 -12.21 -11.78 -25.19
C PHE A 39 -11.14 -10.67 -25.12
N VAL A 40 -10.35 -10.49 -26.18
CA VAL A 40 -9.38 -9.39 -26.26
C VAL A 40 -10.08 -8.04 -26.34
N VAL A 41 -11.14 -7.91 -27.15
CA VAL A 41 -11.94 -6.66 -27.18
C VAL A 41 -12.57 -6.40 -25.81
N LEU A 42 -13.13 -7.44 -25.17
CA LEU A 42 -13.72 -7.35 -23.84
C LEU A 42 -12.70 -6.85 -22.81
N TYR A 43 -11.46 -7.31 -22.88
CA TYR A 43 -10.37 -6.82 -22.03
C TYR A 43 -10.11 -5.32 -22.21
N PHE A 44 -9.98 -4.83 -23.44
CA PHE A 44 -9.76 -3.40 -23.70
C PHE A 44 -10.95 -2.56 -23.25
N VAL A 45 -12.18 -3.03 -23.49
CA VAL A 45 -13.41 -2.35 -23.06
C VAL A 45 -13.49 -2.31 -21.53
N SER A 46 -13.23 -3.43 -20.84
CA SER A 46 -13.25 -3.45 -19.38
C SER A 46 -12.21 -2.51 -18.81
N HIS A 47 -10.99 -2.50 -19.37
CA HIS A 47 -9.92 -1.62 -18.92
C HIS A 47 -10.24 -0.14 -19.17
N PHE A 48 -10.93 0.18 -20.27
CA PHE A 48 -11.36 1.55 -20.57
C PHE A 48 -12.48 2.02 -19.64
N LEU A 49 -13.46 1.17 -19.31
CA LEU A 49 -14.61 1.52 -18.47
C LEU A 49 -14.26 1.58 -16.98
N THR A 50 -13.35 0.73 -16.51
CA THR A 50 -12.98 0.65 -15.09
C THR A 50 -11.61 1.30 -14.85
N ARG A 51 -11.63 2.60 -14.53
CA ARG A 51 -10.44 3.29 -14.00
C ARG A 51 -10.02 2.68 -12.66
N SER A 52 -9.05 1.75 -12.69
CA SER A 52 -8.21 1.34 -11.56
C SER A 52 -8.92 0.71 -10.33
N ALA A 53 -10.00 -0.05 -10.52
CA ALA A 53 -10.61 -0.80 -9.43
C ALA A 53 -9.90 -2.16 -9.20
N PRO A 54 -9.78 -2.65 -7.95
CA PRO A 54 -9.16 -3.96 -7.66
C PRO A 54 -9.92 -5.16 -8.27
N THR A 55 -11.17 -4.96 -8.70
CA THR A 55 -11.97 -5.97 -9.40
C THR A 55 -11.48 -6.27 -10.81
N THR A 56 -10.66 -5.41 -11.42
CA THR A 56 -10.12 -5.64 -12.76
C THR A 56 -9.15 -6.81 -12.78
N ALA A 57 -8.33 -6.99 -11.73
CA ALA A 57 -7.33 -8.07 -11.69
C ALA A 57 -7.95 -9.47 -11.81
N ALA A 58 -9.12 -9.70 -11.18
CA ALA A 58 -9.87 -10.94 -11.30
C ALA A 58 -10.39 -11.18 -12.73
N ILE A 59 -10.93 -10.13 -13.35
CA ILE A 59 -11.44 -10.17 -14.72
C ILE A 59 -10.29 -10.43 -15.70
N ASP A 60 -9.18 -9.73 -15.53
CA ASP A 60 -7.96 -9.88 -16.35
C ASP A 60 -7.45 -11.33 -16.28
N ALA A 61 -7.38 -11.91 -15.08
CA ALA A 61 -6.95 -13.29 -14.89
C ALA A 61 -7.89 -14.30 -15.57
N ILE A 62 -9.20 -14.08 -15.51
CA ILE A 62 -10.20 -14.90 -16.22
C ILE A 62 -9.98 -14.82 -17.73
N ILE A 63 -9.90 -13.61 -18.27
CA ILE A 63 -9.74 -13.38 -19.70
C ILE A 63 -8.43 -14.01 -20.18
N PHE A 64 -7.31 -13.77 -19.49
CA PHE A 64 -6.03 -14.37 -19.85
C PHE A 64 -6.06 -15.90 -19.76
N THR A 65 -6.71 -16.47 -18.75
CA THR A 65 -6.86 -17.92 -18.64
C THR A 65 -7.59 -18.50 -19.86
N VAL A 66 -8.73 -17.90 -20.25
CA VAL A 66 -9.51 -18.36 -21.41
C VAL A 66 -8.70 -18.21 -22.70
N VAL A 67 -8.12 -17.04 -22.94
CA VAL A 67 -7.36 -16.75 -24.16
C VAL A 67 -6.16 -17.68 -24.31
N ILE A 68 -5.38 -17.89 -23.24
CA ILE A 68 -4.20 -18.76 -23.27
C ILE A 68 -4.62 -20.22 -23.52
N LEU A 69 -5.65 -20.71 -22.84
CA LEU A 69 -6.12 -22.08 -23.04
C LEU A 69 -6.69 -22.31 -24.44
N LEU A 70 -7.45 -21.34 -25.00
CA LEU A 70 -7.94 -21.40 -26.37
C LEU A 70 -6.79 -21.42 -27.40
N LEU A 71 -5.79 -20.54 -27.23
CA LEU A 71 -4.62 -20.49 -28.10
C LEU A 71 -3.85 -21.82 -28.11
N ILE A 72 -3.57 -22.37 -26.92
CA ILE A 72 -2.85 -23.63 -26.78
C ILE A 72 -3.68 -24.78 -27.36
N SER A 73 -4.98 -24.82 -27.10
CA SER A 73 -5.87 -25.83 -27.66
C SER A 73 -5.89 -25.80 -29.20
N SER A 74 -5.93 -24.60 -29.79
CA SER A 74 -5.96 -24.41 -31.24
C SER A 74 -4.63 -24.71 -31.95
N THR A 75 -3.49 -24.69 -31.24
CA THR A 75 -2.14 -24.81 -31.82
C THR A 75 -1.45 -26.15 -31.55
N GLY A 76 -2.21 -27.16 -31.10
CA GLY A 76 -1.68 -28.51 -30.89
C GLY A 76 -1.64 -28.98 -29.43
N LYS A 77 -2.40 -28.33 -28.54
CA LYS A 77 -2.57 -28.72 -27.13
C LYS A 77 -1.21 -28.85 -26.42
N LEU A 78 -0.81 -30.05 -25.97
CA LEU A 78 0.43 -30.28 -25.23
C LEU A 78 1.71 -30.07 -26.07
N ASN A 79 1.63 -30.18 -27.40
CA ASN A 79 2.77 -29.94 -28.29
C ASN A 79 2.79 -28.51 -28.84
N SER A 80 1.92 -27.64 -28.33
CA SER A 80 1.87 -26.25 -28.78
C SER A 80 3.17 -25.52 -28.43
N PRO A 81 3.75 -24.75 -29.37
CA PRO A 81 4.88 -23.87 -29.08
C PRO A 81 4.51 -22.76 -28.07
N LEU A 82 3.22 -22.52 -27.84
CA LEU A 82 2.69 -21.53 -26.91
C LEU A 82 2.43 -22.09 -25.50
N PHE A 83 2.72 -23.36 -25.25
CA PHE A 83 2.46 -24.00 -23.95
C PHE A 83 3.13 -23.27 -22.78
N PHE A 84 4.28 -22.64 -23.01
CA PHE A 84 5.01 -21.88 -21.99
C PHE A 84 4.19 -20.71 -21.39
N LEU A 85 3.16 -20.22 -22.09
CA LEU A 85 2.25 -19.19 -21.57
C LEU A 85 1.51 -19.64 -20.32
N ILE A 86 1.30 -20.95 -20.12
CA ILE A 86 0.74 -21.50 -18.88
C ILE A 86 1.66 -21.21 -17.69
N TYR A 87 2.98 -21.25 -17.89
CA TYR A 87 3.92 -20.95 -16.81
C TYR A 87 3.78 -19.48 -16.39
N PHE A 88 3.73 -18.57 -17.35
CA PHE A 88 3.49 -17.15 -17.09
C PHE A 88 2.12 -16.91 -16.44
N LEU A 89 1.08 -17.63 -16.85
CA LEU A 89 -0.24 -17.56 -16.22
C LEU A 89 -0.17 -17.99 -14.74
N LEU A 90 0.51 -19.09 -14.42
CA LEU A 90 0.68 -19.54 -13.04
C LEU A 90 1.48 -18.55 -12.19
N PHE A 91 2.50 -17.91 -12.77
CA PHE A 91 3.18 -16.80 -12.09
C PHE A 91 2.24 -15.63 -11.86
N ALA A 92 1.59 -15.12 -12.90
CA ALA A 92 0.68 -13.99 -12.80
C ALA A 92 -0.40 -14.23 -11.74
N VAL A 93 -1.05 -15.39 -11.77
CA VAL A 93 -2.09 -15.76 -10.79
C VAL A 93 -1.49 -15.89 -9.38
N SER A 94 -0.28 -16.42 -9.23
CA SER A 94 0.36 -16.49 -7.91
C SER A 94 0.80 -15.13 -7.35
N LEU A 95 1.09 -14.14 -8.20
CA LEU A 95 1.40 -12.77 -7.76
C LEU A 95 0.14 -11.97 -7.43
N LEU A 96 -0.95 -12.21 -8.17
CA LEU A 96 -2.19 -11.46 -8.06
C LEU A 96 -3.15 -12.02 -7.00
N PHE A 97 -3.12 -13.33 -6.77
CA PHE A 97 -4.07 -14.02 -5.89
C PHE A 97 -3.37 -14.86 -4.81
N GLU A 98 -4.20 -15.42 -3.93
CA GLU A 98 -3.76 -16.28 -2.86
C GLU A 98 -3.10 -17.57 -3.42
N PRO A 99 -2.06 -18.10 -2.74
CA PRO A 99 -1.35 -19.32 -3.15
C PRO A 99 -2.28 -20.50 -3.49
N LEU A 100 -3.38 -20.63 -2.75
CA LEU A 100 -4.31 -21.74 -2.89
C LEU A 100 -5.08 -21.69 -4.23
N VAL A 101 -5.33 -20.49 -4.77
CA VAL A 101 -5.97 -20.30 -6.09
C VAL A 101 -5.07 -20.84 -7.20
N THR A 102 -3.75 -20.60 -7.09
CA THR A 102 -2.77 -21.10 -8.06
C THR A 102 -2.71 -22.63 -8.05
N ILE A 103 -2.78 -23.26 -6.87
CA ILE A 103 -2.81 -24.73 -6.75
C ILE A 103 -4.06 -25.30 -7.44
N VAL A 104 -5.23 -24.69 -7.19
CA VAL A 104 -6.49 -25.12 -7.83
C VAL A 104 -6.42 -24.93 -9.34
N LEU A 105 -5.88 -23.80 -9.82
CA LEU A 105 -5.69 -23.54 -11.23
C LEU A 105 -4.75 -24.58 -11.88
N THR A 106 -3.62 -24.90 -11.24
CA THR A 106 -2.71 -25.95 -11.71
C THR A 106 -3.42 -27.29 -11.83
N ALA A 107 -4.16 -27.71 -10.80
CA ALA A 107 -4.92 -28.95 -10.84
C ALA A 107 -5.96 -28.96 -11.97
N ALA A 108 -6.68 -27.84 -12.15
CA ALA A 108 -7.67 -27.70 -13.21
C ALA A 108 -7.04 -27.75 -14.62
N ILE A 109 -5.85 -27.16 -14.80
CA ILE A 109 -5.08 -27.24 -16.06
C ILE A 109 -4.64 -28.68 -16.35
N LEU A 110 -4.18 -29.42 -15.34
CA LEU A 110 -3.81 -30.83 -15.51
C LEU A 110 -5.02 -31.67 -15.95
N ILE A 111 -6.19 -31.45 -15.34
CA ILE A 111 -7.43 -32.11 -15.72
C ILE A 111 -7.86 -31.72 -17.14
N PHE A 112 -7.73 -30.44 -17.50
CA PHE A 112 -8.08 -29.93 -18.83
C PHE A 112 -7.30 -30.63 -19.95
N PHE A 113 -6.01 -30.89 -19.74
CA PHE A 113 -5.15 -31.56 -20.73
C PHE A 113 -5.07 -33.08 -20.60
N TRP A 114 -5.69 -33.66 -19.56
CA TRP A 114 -5.74 -35.11 -19.34
C TRP A 114 -6.31 -35.92 -20.52
N PRO A 115 -7.43 -35.53 -21.19
CA PRO A 115 -8.04 -36.32 -22.26
C PRO A 115 -7.29 -36.18 -23.61
N ASN A 116 -5.96 -36.14 -23.61
CA ASN A 116 -5.15 -36.02 -24.82
C ASN A 116 -4.70 -37.41 -25.33
N PRO A 117 -5.03 -37.80 -26.57
CA PRO A 117 -4.61 -39.08 -27.14
C PRO A 117 -3.08 -39.24 -27.26
N PHE A 118 -2.31 -38.14 -27.27
CA PHE A 118 -0.85 -38.14 -27.32
C PHE A 118 -0.21 -37.83 -25.95
N PHE A 119 -0.84 -38.30 -24.87
CA PHE A 119 -0.40 -38.05 -23.49
C PHE A 119 1.08 -38.37 -23.25
N LEU A 120 1.60 -39.47 -23.82
CA LEU A 120 3.01 -39.87 -23.65
C LEU A 120 4.00 -38.82 -24.17
N ASN A 121 3.67 -38.12 -25.24
CA ASN A 121 4.52 -37.08 -25.83
C ASN A 121 4.43 -35.75 -25.07
N GLY A 122 3.36 -35.56 -24.29
CA GLY A 122 3.06 -34.35 -23.52
C GLY A 122 3.36 -34.46 -22.02
N LEU A 123 3.87 -35.61 -21.56
CA LEU A 123 4.13 -35.88 -20.14
C LEU A 123 5.16 -34.91 -19.55
N VAL A 124 6.21 -34.57 -20.31
CA VAL A 124 7.24 -33.64 -19.87
C VAL A 124 6.64 -32.25 -19.63
N GLN A 125 5.76 -31.80 -20.51
CA GLN A 125 5.05 -30.54 -20.41
C GLN A 125 4.11 -30.54 -19.20
N LEU A 126 3.34 -31.59 -18.96
CA LEU A 126 2.50 -31.69 -17.76
C LEU A 126 3.32 -31.70 -16.46
N PHE A 127 4.43 -32.44 -16.45
CA PHE A 127 5.32 -32.48 -15.29
C PHE A 127 5.98 -31.13 -15.03
N SER A 128 6.33 -30.38 -16.09
CA SER A 128 6.87 -29.03 -15.97
C SER A 128 5.88 -28.04 -15.31
N VAL A 129 4.57 -28.19 -15.54
CA VAL A 129 3.54 -27.38 -14.88
C VAL A 129 3.50 -27.66 -13.38
N VAL A 130 3.71 -28.91 -12.96
CA VAL A 130 3.80 -29.26 -11.54
C VAL A 130 5.10 -28.73 -10.93
N LEU A 131 6.22 -28.78 -11.67
CA LEU A 131 7.51 -28.27 -11.21
C LEU A 131 7.53 -26.74 -11.08
N ILE A 132 6.81 -26.01 -11.94
CA ILE A 132 6.78 -24.55 -11.87
C ILE A 132 5.89 -24.03 -10.73
N LEU A 133 4.91 -24.83 -10.28
CA LEU A 133 4.01 -24.47 -9.18
C LEU A 133 4.74 -24.02 -7.90
N PRO A 134 5.66 -24.79 -7.30
CA PRO A 134 6.35 -24.33 -6.08
C PRO A 134 7.13 -23.03 -6.31
N LEU A 135 7.70 -22.85 -7.50
CA LEU A 135 8.42 -21.63 -7.86
C LEU A 135 7.48 -20.43 -7.97
N SER A 136 6.32 -20.58 -8.61
CA SER A 136 5.33 -19.51 -8.71
C SER A 136 4.80 -19.11 -7.35
N LEU A 137 4.48 -20.09 -6.50
CA LEU A 137 4.04 -19.86 -5.11
C LEU A 137 5.10 -19.13 -4.27
N PHE A 138 6.37 -19.49 -4.43
CA PHE A 138 7.45 -18.81 -3.74
C PHE A 138 7.54 -17.34 -4.16
N LEU A 139 7.51 -17.06 -5.46
CA LEU A 139 7.55 -15.69 -5.99
C LEU A 139 6.33 -14.88 -5.53
N GLY A 140 5.13 -15.46 -5.59
CA GLY A 140 3.91 -14.81 -5.10
C GLY A 140 4.01 -14.40 -3.63
N ARG A 141 4.53 -15.28 -2.77
CA ARG A 141 4.75 -14.97 -1.35
C ARG A 141 5.78 -13.86 -1.13
N GLN A 142 6.88 -13.86 -1.89
CA GLN A 142 7.89 -12.79 -1.78
C GLN A 142 7.32 -11.45 -2.22
N TYR A 143 6.54 -11.43 -3.30
CA TYR A 143 5.87 -10.22 -3.76
C TYR A 143 4.90 -9.64 -2.71
N LEU A 144 4.10 -10.50 -2.07
CA LEU A 144 3.20 -10.08 -0.98
C LEU A 144 3.94 -9.44 0.20
N LYS A 145 5.10 -10.00 0.60
CA LYS A 145 5.95 -9.42 1.66
C LYS A 145 6.48 -8.04 1.29
N VAL A 146 6.93 -7.86 0.05
CA VAL A 146 7.42 -6.56 -0.45
C VAL A 146 6.30 -5.52 -0.47
N LEU A 147 5.08 -5.93 -0.84
CA LEU A 147 3.91 -5.05 -0.86
C LEU A 147 3.48 -4.63 0.55
N GLU A 148 3.56 -5.54 1.52
CA GLU A 148 3.29 -5.24 2.93
C GLU A 148 4.31 -4.25 3.50
N ALA A 149 5.60 -4.47 3.24
CA ALA A 149 6.66 -3.54 3.63
C ALA A 149 6.44 -2.13 3.02
N HIS A 150 6.07 -2.03 1.74
CA HIS A 150 5.74 -0.75 1.12
C HIS A 150 4.55 -0.03 1.78
N LYS A 151 3.50 -0.77 2.17
CA LYS A 151 2.35 -0.18 2.88
C LYS A 151 2.76 0.36 4.25
N GLN A 152 3.58 -0.39 4.98
CA GLN A 152 4.11 0.05 6.28
C GLN A 152 4.96 1.32 6.12
N ILE A 153 5.86 1.36 5.14
CA ILE A 153 6.68 2.55 4.82
C ILE A 153 5.77 3.76 4.51
N LYS A 154 4.68 3.57 3.77
CA LYS A 154 3.73 4.66 3.46
C LYS A 154 3.01 5.18 4.70
N ILE A 155 2.64 4.31 5.63
CA ILE A 155 2.01 4.70 6.90
C ILE A 155 3.01 5.49 7.75
N LEU A 156 4.23 4.97 7.91
CA LEU A 156 5.29 5.62 8.68
C LEU A 156 5.63 7.00 8.12
N LYS A 157 5.71 7.14 6.78
CA LYS A 157 5.92 8.45 6.14
C LYS A 157 4.81 9.45 6.47
N LYS A 158 3.55 9.01 6.42
CA LYS A 158 2.39 9.87 6.73
C LYS A 158 2.34 10.26 8.22
N GLU A 159 2.78 9.36 9.10
CA GLU A 159 2.89 9.65 10.54
C GLU A 159 4.02 10.64 10.82
N GLY A 160 5.17 10.48 10.18
CA GLY A 160 6.28 11.44 10.23
C GLY A 160 5.89 12.84 9.73
N GLU A 161 5.15 12.94 8.62
CA GLU A 161 4.62 14.20 8.11
C GLU A 161 3.67 14.89 9.11
N LYS A 162 2.77 14.12 9.76
CA LYS A 162 1.88 14.65 10.80
C LYS A 162 2.64 15.11 12.04
N LEU A 163 3.63 14.34 12.47
CA LEU A 163 4.46 14.69 13.62
C LEU A 163 5.22 15.99 13.35
N GLY A 164 5.82 16.13 12.16
CA GLY A 164 6.48 17.36 11.73
C GLY A 164 5.54 18.58 11.74
N GLN A 165 4.32 18.44 11.23
CA GLN A 165 3.32 19.52 11.30
C GLN A 165 2.95 19.89 12.74
N SER A 166 2.81 18.90 13.63
CA SER A 166 2.49 19.16 15.04
C SER A 166 3.63 19.84 15.79
N ILE A 167 4.89 19.48 15.49
CA ILE A 167 6.08 20.11 16.05
C ILE A 167 6.16 21.58 15.59
N ALA A 168 6.03 21.83 14.29
CA ALA A 168 6.04 23.20 13.75
C ALA A 168 4.92 24.08 14.34
N ALA A 169 3.73 23.51 14.58
CA ALA A 169 2.63 24.21 15.23
C ALA A 169 2.92 24.51 16.72
N GLN A 170 3.51 23.55 17.45
CA GLN A 170 3.91 23.74 18.85
C GLN A 170 5.03 24.78 18.99
N GLU A 171 5.98 24.77 18.08
CA GLU A 171 7.05 25.76 17.99
C GLU A 171 6.48 27.16 17.77
N THR A 172 5.66 27.33 16.74
CA THR A 172 5.01 28.62 16.43
C THR A 172 4.23 29.15 17.65
N ASN A 173 3.44 28.30 18.31
CA ASN A 173 2.70 28.70 19.51
C ASN A 173 3.63 29.05 20.68
N SER A 174 4.71 28.30 20.88
CA SER A 174 5.67 28.54 21.97
C SER A 174 6.43 29.86 21.75
N LEU A 175 6.88 30.12 20.53
CA LEU A 175 7.55 31.36 20.15
C LEU A 175 6.62 32.58 20.25
N LEU A 176 5.36 32.42 19.84
CA LEU A 176 4.35 33.47 19.93
C LEU A 176 4.02 33.79 21.39
N TRP A 177 3.81 32.77 22.22
CA TRP A 177 3.58 32.92 23.66
C TRP A 177 4.78 33.57 24.39
N LEU A 178 6.01 33.13 24.09
CA LEU A 178 7.23 33.71 24.66
C LEU A 178 7.39 35.20 24.28
N SER A 179 7.05 35.54 23.04
CA SER A 179 7.25 36.89 22.49
C SER A 179 6.18 37.89 22.94
N LEU A 180 4.93 37.43 23.09
CA LEU A 180 3.79 38.28 23.44
C LEU A 180 3.48 38.18 24.93
N ASP A 181 2.92 37.05 25.37
CA ASP A 181 2.31 36.93 26.69
C ASP A 181 3.35 36.92 27.82
N PHE A 182 4.41 36.13 27.67
CA PHE A 182 5.45 35.98 28.69
C PHE A 182 6.23 37.29 28.89
N LYS A 183 6.67 37.89 27.78
CA LYS A 183 7.41 39.16 27.79
C LYS A 183 6.57 40.29 28.37
N ASP A 184 5.33 40.46 27.91
CA ASP A 184 4.44 41.52 28.38
C ASP A 184 4.10 41.36 29.87
N SER A 185 3.80 40.13 30.30
CA SER A 185 3.49 39.84 31.71
C SER A 185 4.66 40.17 32.65
N LEU A 186 5.89 39.81 32.27
CA LEU A 186 7.06 40.12 33.09
C LEU A 186 7.42 41.60 33.08
N LEU A 187 7.24 42.31 31.95
CA LEU A 187 7.42 43.75 31.91
C LEU A 187 6.40 44.47 32.81
N LYS A 188 5.14 44.03 32.82
CA LYS A 188 4.12 44.54 33.75
C LYS A 188 4.50 44.30 35.21
N ILE A 189 4.95 43.10 35.57
CA ILE A 189 5.42 42.78 36.95
C ILE A 189 6.63 43.65 37.32
N THR A 190 7.58 43.82 36.39
CA THR A 190 8.78 44.65 36.59
C THR A 190 8.40 46.13 36.80
N HIS A 191 7.43 46.64 36.02
CA HIS A 191 6.97 48.03 36.14
C HIS A 191 6.21 48.27 37.44
N LEU A 192 5.23 47.41 37.78
CA LEU A 192 4.47 47.49 39.03
C LEU A 192 5.37 47.37 40.26
N SER A 193 6.36 46.46 40.25
CA SER A 193 7.32 46.35 41.34
C SER A 193 8.20 47.61 41.47
N SER A 194 8.63 48.20 40.35
CA SER A 194 9.41 49.43 40.34
C SER A 194 8.60 50.64 40.82
N GLU A 195 7.32 50.73 40.43
CA GLU A 195 6.40 51.78 40.85
C GLU A 195 6.17 51.71 42.37
N LEU A 196 5.87 50.53 42.89
CA LEU A 196 5.72 50.29 44.34
C LEU A 196 7.02 50.58 45.11
N LEU A 197 8.19 50.24 44.56
CA LEU A 197 9.49 50.58 45.16
C LEU A 197 9.78 52.08 45.17
N SER A 198 9.25 52.83 44.20
CA SER A 198 9.42 54.29 44.07
C SER A 198 8.43 55.11 44.91
N GLY A 199 7.35 54.51 45.39
CA GLY A 199 6.40 55.10 46.33
C GLY A 199 7.05 55.41 47.68
N LEU A 200 7.57 56.63 47.83
CA LEU A 200 8.25 57.13 49.02
C LEU A 200 7.24 57.33 50.17
N GLY A 201 7.11 56.33 51.06
CA GLY A 201 6.70 56.59 52.45
C GLY A 201 5.91 55.52 53.20
N HIS A 202 5.44 54.44 52.58
CA HIS A 202 4.41 53.55 53.19
C HIS A 202 4.81 52.08 53.38
N LEU A 203 5.99 51.68 52.88
CA LEU A 203 6.44 50.29 52.91
C LEU A 203 7.39 50.01 54.08
N THR A 204 7.19 48.88 54.76
CA THR A 204 8.14 48.38 55.77
C THR A 204 9.43 47.85 55.11
N ILE A 205 10.53 47.80 55.85
CA ILE A 205 11.85 47.31 55.37
C ILE A 205 11.73 45.91 54.73
N ILE A 206 10.97 45.01 55.35
CA ILE A 206 10.73 43.64 54.87
C ILE A 206 9.95 43.62 53.54
N GLN A 207 8.97 44.52 53.38
CA GLN A 207 8.19 44.64 52.14
C GLN A 207 9.06 45.16 51.00
N LYS A 208 9.97 46.11 51.31
CA LYS A 208 10.93 46.65 50.35
C LYS A 208 11.89 45.58 49.85
N GLU A 209 12.47 44.78 50.75
CA GLU A 209 13.33 43.65 50.37
C GLU A 209 12.58 42.60 49.52
N SER A 210 11.34 42.28 49.87
CA SER A 210 10.53 41.31 49.13
C SER A 210 10.18 41.81 47.72
N LEU A 211 9.81 43.07 47.58
CA LEU A 211 9.54 43.72 46.29
C LEU A 211 10.79 43.80 45.41
N GLN A 212 11.95 44.10 46.00
CA GLN A 212 13.21 44.13 45.30
C GLN A 212 13.61 42.74 44.79
N LYS A 213 13.35 41.70 45.59
CA LYS A 213 13.57 40.30 45.16
C LYS A 213 12.63 39.89 44.01
N ILE A 214 11.36 40.30 44.05
CA ILE A 214 10.41 40.06 42.94
C ILE A 214 10.86 40.76 41.66
N HIS A 215 11.35 42.00 41.77
CA HIS A 215 11.86 42.77 40.65
C HIS A 215 13.06 42.08 39.98
N GLU A 216 14.05 41.65 40.76
CA GLU A 216 15.23 40.95 40.24
C GLU A 216 14.86 39.60 39.63
N LEU A 217 14.02 38.80 40.30
CA LEU A 217 13.54 37.52 39.76
C LEU A 217 12.77 37.69 38.44
N SER A 218 11.98 38.77 38.31
CA SER A 218 11.24 39.07 37.08
C SER A 218 12.19 39.39 35.92
N LYS A 219 13.26 40.16 36.17
CA LYS A 219 14.32 40.43 35.18
C LYS A 219 15.08 39.17 34.79
N GLU A 220 15.44 38.33 35.76
CA GLU A 220 16.13 37.06 35.50
C GLU A 220 15.26 36.12 34.65
N LEU A 221 13.97 36.00 34.98
CA LEU A 221 13.00 35.22 34.19
C LEU A 221 12.84 35.76 32.77
N LEU A 222 12.83 37.07 32.60
CA LEU A 222 12.73 37.70 31.27
C LEU A 222 13.94 37.35 30.41
N LYS A 223 15.14 37.43 30.99
CA LYS A 223 16.40 37.05 30.33
C LYS A 223 16.45 35.56 30.04
N SER A 224 15.91 34.72 30.93
CA SER A 224 15.79 33.27 30.72
C SER A 224 14.86 32.92 29.56
N GLY A 225 13.69 33.56 29.47
CA GLY A 225 12.76 33.35 28.36
C GLY A 225 13.30 33.81 27.01
N GLN A 226 14.10 34.88 26.97
CA GLN A 226 14.82 35.29 25.75
C GLN A 226 15.83 34.23 25.28
N LYS A 227 16.62 33.66 26.20
CA LYS A 227 17.52 32.56 25.88
C LYS A 227 16.78 31.32 25.39
N LEU A 228 15.61 31.02 25.96
CA LEU A 228 14.78 29.89 25.53
C LEU A 228 14.26 30.12 24.10
N LYS A 229 13.82 31.33 23.78
CA LYS A 229 13.41 31.71 22.43
C LYS A 229 14.54 31.49 21.41
N GLU A 230 15.73 32.04 21.68
CA GLU A 230 16.91 31.88 20.81
C GLU A 230 17.30 30.41 20.63
N LYS A 231 17.13 29.59 21.67
CA LYS A 231 17.41 28.16 21.59
C LYS A 231 16.41 27.41 20.70
N ILE A 232 15.12 27.73 20.82
CA ILE A 232 14.06 27.14 19.98
C ILE A 232 14.26 27.54 18.51
N ASP A 233 14.54 28.81 18.22
CA ASP A 233 14.84 29.28 16.85
C ASP A 233 16.05 28.53 16.26
N LYS A 234 17.14 28.38 17.04
CA LYS A 234 18.38 27.75 16.57
C LYS A 234 18.28 26.25 16.32
N GLU A 235 17.54 25.50 17.14
CA GLU A 235 17.35 24.06 16.97
C GLU A 235 16.44 23.70 15.78
N THR A 236 15.78 24.70 15.17
CA THR A 236 14.81 24.49 14.08
C THR A 236 15.34 24.94 12.70
N ASP A 237 16.27 25.89 12.66
CA ASP A 237 16.88 26.39 11.42
C ASP A 237 18.07 25.53 10.90
N GLU A 238 18.52 24.51 11.65
CA GLU A 238 19.52 23.49 11.23
C GLU A 238 18.86 22.22 10.65
#